data_AF-A0A1G7NLZ5-F1
#
_entry.id   AF-A0A1G7NLZ5-F1
#
_cell.length_a   1.000
_cell.length_b   1.000
_cell.length_c   1.000
_cell.angle_alpha   90.00
_cell.angle_beta   90.00
_cell.angle_gamma   90.00
#
_symmetry.space_group_name_H-M   'P 1'
#
loop_
_entity.id
_entity.type
_entity.pdbx_description
1 polymer ?
#
loop_
_entity_poly.entity_id
_entity_poly.type
_entity_poly.pdbx_seq_one_letter_code
_entity_poly.pdbx_strand_id
1 'polypeptide(L)' 'MPGIVLTVAQAAELLPLASQQLGRIQHQQDVADQKGIPENWGVDDWKEIIAALQGPVVHGVVYVR' A
#
# COMPACT_ATOMS: atom_id res chain seq x y z
N MET A 1 3.95 -16.92 -3.50
CA MET A 1 3.34 -15.84 -4.29
C MET A 1 4.47 -15.13 -5.03
N PRO A 2 4.33 -14.84 -6.32
CA PRO A 2 5.35 -14.09 -7.05
C PRO A 2 5.39 -12.65 -6.50
N GLY A 3 6.53 -12.26 -5.91
CA GLY A 3 6.75 -10.89 -5.47
C GLY A 3 7.23 -10.01 -6.61
N ILE A 4 6.95 -8.71 -6.54
CA ILE A 4 7.48 -7.73 -7.50
C ILE A 4 8.80 -7.20 -6.94
N VAL A 5 9.85 -7.24 -7.76
CA VAL A 5 11.15 -6.65 -7.45
C VAL A 5 11.20 -5.26 -8.08
N LEU A 6 11.32 -4.23 -7.25
CA LEU A 6 11.44 -2.85 -7.67
C LEU A 6 12.85 -2.34 -7.39
N THR A 7 13.37 -1.45 -8.22
CA THR A 7 14.54 -0.65 -7.84
C THR A 7 14.16 0.36 -6.74
N VAL A 8 15.15 0.88 -6.01
CA VAL A 8 14.90 1.95 -5.02
C VAL A 8 14.18 3.16 -5.64
N ALA A 9 14.56 3.55 -6.86
CA ALA A 9 13.94 4.67 -7.57
C ALA A 9 12.45 4.39 -7.85
N GLN A 10 12.12 3.20 -8.36
CA GLN A 10 10.73 2.80 -8.61
C GLN A 10 9.91 2.75 -7.32
N ALA A 11 10.47 2.22 -6.23
CA ALA A 11 9.79 2.20 -4.94
C ALA A 11 9.53 3.63 -4.42
N ALA A 12 10.49 4.54 -4.56
CA ALA A 12 10.36 5.94 -4.18
C ALA A 12 9.32 6.69 -5.01
N GLU A 13 9.21 6.39 -6.32
CA GLU A 13 8.19 6.97 -7.21
C GLU A 13 6.77 6.46 -6.88
N LEU A 14 6.63 5.19 -6.52
CA LEU A 14 5.35 4.58 -6.21
C LEU A 14 4.84 4.91 -4.81
N LEU A 15 5.73 5.18 -3.85
CA LEU A 15 5.36 5.43 -2.46
C LEU A 15 4.37 6.59 -2.27
N PRO A 16 4.54 7.77 -2.90
CA PRO A 16 3.55 8.86 -2.81
C PRO A 16 2.19 8.47 -3.39
N LEU A 17 2.18 7.74 -4.52
CA LEU A 17 0.95 7.30 -5.18
C LEU A 17 0.18 6.29 -4.33
N ALA A 18 0.89 5.29 -3.78
CA ALA A 18 0.31 4.31 -2.87
C ALA A 18 -0.22 4.98 -1.59
N SER A 19 0.51 5.93 -1.02
CA SER A 19 0.08 6.69 0.17
C SER A 19 -1.18 7.52 -0.09
N GLN A 20 -1.27 8.18 -1.25
CA GLN A 20 -2.48 8.91 -1.64
C GLN A 20 -3.68 7.96 -1.78
N GLN A 21 -3.46 6.78 -2.37
CA GLN A 21 -4.51 5.78 -2.54
C GLN A 21 -4.98 5.20 -1.21
N LEU A 22 -4.08 4.91 -0.28
CA LEU A 22 -4.44 4.50 1.08
C LEU A 22 -5.33 5.54 1.76
N GLY A 23 -5.00 6.84 1.64
CA GLY A 23 -5.83 7.90 2.22
C GLY A 23 -7.27 7.91 1.67
N ARG A 24 -7.44 7.67 0.36
CA ARG A 24 -8.76 7.57 -0.27
C ARG A 24 -9.53 6.34 0.22
N ILE A 25 -8.86 5.20 0.29
CA ILE A 25 -9.46 3.93 0.69
C ILE A 25 -9.83 3.94 2.18
N GLN A 26 -8.98 4.50 3.04
CA GLN A 26 -9.29 4.70 4.46
C GLN A 26 -10.55 5.55 4.62
N HIS A 27 -10.68 6.64 3.85
CA HIS A 27 -11.88 7.45 3.89
C HIS A 27 -13.15 6.66 3.50
N GLN A 28 -13.08 5.81 2.47
CA GLN A 28 -14.22 4.98 2.08
C GLN A 28 -14.57 3.94 3.16
N GLN A 29 -13.56 3.32 3.77
CA GLN A 29 -13.75 2.38 4.87
C GLN A 29 -14.41 3.07 6.06
N ASP A 30 -13.92 4.25 6.47
CA ASP A 30 -14.48 5.01 7.58
C ASP A 30 -15.96 5.37 7.34
N VAL A 31 -16.32 5.72 6.09
CA VAL A 31 -17.71 6.01 5.70
C VAL A 31 -18.57 4.75 5.73
N ALA A 32 -18.06 3.60 5.27
CA ALA A 32 -18.76 2.32 5.34
C ALA A 32 -19.01 1.89 6.79
N ASP A 33 -17.98 1.98 7.63
CA ASP A 33 -18.03 1.64 9.06
C ASP A 33 -19.04 2.51 9.81
N GLN A 34 -19.04 3.83 9.58
CA GLN A 34 -20.00 4.77 10.17
C GLN A 34 -21.46 4.46 9.79
N LYS A 35 -21.67 3.87 8.62
CA LYS A 35 -22.99 3.49 8.12
C LYS A 35 -23.37 2.04 8.47
N GLY A 36 -22.48 1.29 9.13
CA GLY A 36 -22.67 -0.12 9.42
C GLY A 36 -22.71 -1.00 8.17
N ILE A 37 -22.08 -0.56 7.08
CA ILE A 37 -22.01 -1.30 5.82
C ILE A 37 -20.82 -2.28 5.92
N PRO A 38 -21.02 -3.60 5.74
CA PRO A 38 -19.95 -4.59 5.84
C PRO A 38 -19.13 -4.65 4.53
N GLU A 39 -18.57 -3.52 4.12
CA GLU A 39 -17.63 -3.43 3.00
C GLU A 39 -16.18 -3.47 3.52
N ASN A 40 -15.32 -4.15 2.77
CA ASN A 40 -13.88 -4.12 2.99
C ASN A 40 -13.22 -3.50 1.76
N TRP A 41 -12.68 -2.29 1.94
CA TRP A 41 -12.01 -1.54 0.88
C TRP A 41 -10.52 -1.88 0.74
N GLY A 42 -10.03 -2.89 1.48
CA GLY A 42 -8.64 -3.37 1.39
C GLY A 42 -7.63 -2.45 2.06
N VAL A 43 -8.04 -1.72 3.11
CA VAL A 43 -7.17 -0.79 3.85
C VAL A 43 -5.87 -1.47 4.29
N ASP A 44 -5.96 -2.68 4.84
CA ASP A 44 -4.80 -3.38 5.37
C ASP A 44 -3.86 -3.88 4.27
N ASP A 45 -4.40 -4.34 3.13
CA ASP A 45 -3.60 -4.70 1.95
C ASP A 45 -2.78 -3.49 1.45
N TRP A 46 -3.39 -2.30 1.43
CA TRP A 46 -2.68 -1.08 1.03
C TRP A 46 -1.62 -0.63 2.05
N LYS A 47 -1.83 -0.86 3.34
CA LYS A 47 -0.80 -0.64 4.36
C LYS A 47 0.38 -1.60 4.15
N GLU A 48 0.12 -2.86 3.81
CA GLU A 48 1.18 -3.83 3.50
C GLU A 48 2.00 -3.42 2.28
N ILE A 49 1.35 -2.94 1.20
CA ILE A 49 2.05 -2.43 0.01
C ILE A 49 2.96 -1.23 0.37
N ILE A 50 2.46 -0.27 1.15
CA ILE A 50 3.26 0.90 1.58
C ILE A 50 4.43 0.47 2.45
N ALA A 51 4.20 -0.44 3.40
CA ALA A 51 5.27 -0.97 4.26
C ALA A 51 6.33 -1.69 3.43
N ALA A 52 5.94 -2.42 2.39
CA ALA A 52 6.85 -3.10 1.50
C ALA A 52 7.65 -2.10 0.63
N LEU A 53 7.04 -1.03 0.14
CA LEU A 53 7.72 0.05 -0.59
C LEU A 53 8.73 0.82 0.27
N GLN A 54 8.48 0.91 1.58
CA GLN A 54 9.41 1.48 2.57
C GLN A 54 10.43 0.45 3.11
N GLY A 55 10.32 -0.81 2.69
CA GLY A 55 11.07 -1.93 3.21
C GLY A 55 12.59 -1.82 2.98
N PRO A 56 13.38 -2.66 3.68
CA PRO A 56 14.83 -2.62 3.61
C PRO A 56 15.32 -2.88 2.18
N VAL A 57 16.21 -2.01 1.71
CA VAL A 57 16.87 -2.15 0.41
C VAL A 57 17.91 -3.28 0.50
N VAL A 58 17.72 -4.32 -0.30
CA VAL A 58 18.68 -5.44 -0.40
C VAL A 58 19.22 -5.45 -1.82
N HIS A 59 20.55 -5.32 -1.99
CA HIS A 59 21.20 -5.23 -3.31
C HIS A 59 20.64 -4.15 -4.26
N GLY A 60 20.14 -3.02 -3.72
CA GLY A 60 19.60 -1.92 -4.52
C GLY A 60 18.16 -2.13 -5.03
N VAL A 61 17.47 -3.15 -4.52
CA VAL A 61 16.07 -3.44 -4.84
C VAL A 61 15.21 -3.53 -3.57
N VAL A 62 13.92 -3.27 -3.75
CA VAL A 62 12.84 -3.35 -2.76
C VAL A 62 11.89 -4.48 -3.18
N TYR A 63 11.52 -5.34 -2.24
CA TYR A 63 10.62 -6.45 -2.48
C TYR A 63 9.20 -6.08 -2.04
N VAL A 64 8.24 -6.16 -2.96
CA VAL A 64 6.82 -5.96 -2.68
C VAL A 64 6.10 -7.31 -2.77
N ARG A 65 5.35 -7.64 -1.72
CA ARG A 65 4.55 -8.87 -1.61
C ARG A 65 3.07 -8.55 -1.78
#